data_AF-A0A8J6XHK8-F1
#
_entry.id   AF-A0A8J6XHK8-F1
#
_cell.length_a   1.000
_cell.length_b   1.000
_cell.length_c   1.000
_cell.angle_alpha   90.00
_cell.angle_beta   90.00
_cell.angle_gamma   90.00
#
_symmetry.space_group_name_H-M   'P 1'
#
loop_
_entity.id
_entity.type
_entity.pdbx_description
1 polymer ?
#
loop_
_entity_poly.entity_id
_entity_poly.type
_entity_poly.pdbx_seq_one_letter_code
_entity_poly.pdbx_strand_id
1 'polypeptide(L)'
;MYCLSPRYRLDDELPWLVGIDPSRHYWIAVNGDKSLTVAIPGLTVTAVSEIRQVIHQWRSLQPGEQMTLARIAKNYTIHCISYDCYAIASHINGAPVWHLFDEETLYSLFMTAHPDWQCAPSDVDLGRKILMRSFAQAAVSK
;
A
#
# COMPACT_ATOMS: atom_id res chain seq x y z
N MET A 1 -14.19 -18.40 7.23
CA MET A 1 -12.90 -17.83 6.79
C MET A 1 -12.89 -16.39 7.26
N TYR A 2 -12.06 -16.05 8.25
CA TYR A 2 -11.97 -14.66 8.72
C TYR A 2 -11.04 -13.90 7.76
N CYS A 3 -11.63 -13.09 6.87
CA CYS A 3 -10.85 -12.13 6.11
C CYS A 3 -10.45 -11.03 7.10
N LEU A 4 -9.15 -10.84 7.33
CA LEU A 4 -8.70 -9.66 8.05
C LEU A 4 -8.93 -8.47 7.13
N SER A 5 -9.77 -7.53 7.59
CA SER A 5 -10.12 -6.33 6.84
C SER A 5 -9.76 -5.08 7.64
N PRO A 6 -8.47 -4.86 7.94
CA PRO A 6 -8.03 -3.65 8.63
C PRO A 6 -8.44 -2.41 7.81
N ARG A 7 -9.00 -1.41 8.49
CA ARG A 7 -9.31 -0.10 7.90
C ARG A 7 -8.29 0.93 8.38
N TYR A 8 -7.70 1.64 7.45
CA TYR A 8 -6.62 2.60 7.65
C TYR A 8 -7.11 4.00 7.33
N ARG A 9 -6.93 4.92 8.27
CA ARG A 9 -7.26 6.35 8.15
C ARG A 9 -6.07 7.22 8.56
N LEU A 10 -5.94 8.42 8.01
CA LEU A 10 -4.85 9.33 8.40
C LEU A 10 -4.96 9.79 9.86
N ASP A 11 -6.18 10.00 10.34
CA ASP A 11 -6.47 10.43 11.71
C ASP A 11 -6.53 9.26 12.72
N ASP A 12 -6.15 8.04 12.34
CA ASP A 12 -6.17 6.91 13.26
C ASP A 12 -5.18 7.14 14.42
N GLU A 13 -5.66 6.90 15.65
CA GLU A 13 -4.83 6.95 16.86
C GLU A 13 -3.69 5.92 16.86
N LEU A 14 -3.79 4.89 16.01
CA LEU A 14 -2.78 3.84 15.82
C LEU A 14 -1.96 4.12 14.56
N PRO A 15 -0.63 4.31 14.65
CA PRO A 15 0.21 4.52 13.49
C PRO A 15 0.37 3.19 12.73
N TRP A 16 -0.53 2.97 11.78
CA TRP A 16 -0.52 1.80 10.90
C TRP A 16 0.49 1.96 9.76
N LEU A 17 0.76 3.19 9.30
CA LEU A 17 1.80 3.44 8.30
C LEU A 17 3.16 3.44 8.99
N VAL A 18 3.97 2.44 8.68
CA VAL A 18 5.33 2.29 9.22
C VAL A 18 6.32 3.14 8.44
N GLY A 19 6.11 3.28 7.13
CA GLY A 19 6.92 4.12 6.25
C GLY A 19 6.74 3.76 4.78
N ILE A 20 7.38 4.53 3.91
CA ILE A 20 7.31 4.34 2.45
C ILE A 20 8.72 4.18 1.89
N ASP A 21 9.02 3.01 1.34
CA ASP A 21 10.38 2.73 0.87
C ASP A 21 10.72 3.45 -0.45
N PRO A 22 12.01 3.49 -0.86
CA PRO A 22 12.41 4.11 -2.12
C PRO A 22 11.75 3.51 -3.36
N SER A 23 11.35 2.24 -3.30
CA SER A 23 10.60 1.55 -4.34
C SER A 23 9.10 1.81 -4.24
N ARG A 24 8.63 2.77 -3.42
CA ARG A 24 7.22 3.13 -3.25
C ARG A 24 6.34 1.96 -2.78
N HIS A 25 6.85 1.07 -1.93
CA HIS A 25 5.97 0.21 -1.14
C HIS A 25 5.53 0.94 0.13
N TYR A 26 4.24 0.87 0.43
CA TYR A 26 3.68 1.33 1.68
C TYR A 26 3.79 0.19 2.69
N TRP A 27 4.66 0.37 3.67
CA TRP A 27 4.84 -0.61 4.74
C TRP A 27 3.83 -0.33 5.84
N ILE A 28 2.94 -1.28 6.06
CA ILE A 28 1.81 -1.11 6.96
C ILE A 28 1.80 -2.18 8.06
N ALA A 29 1.53 -1.76 9.29
CA ALA A 29 1.30 -2.62 10.44
C ALA A 29 -0.18 -3.05 10.46
N VAL A 30 -0.41 -4.36 10.39
CA VAL A 30 -1.76 -4.91 10.22
C VAL A 30 -2.49 -4.83 11.56
N ASN A 31 -3.66 -4.17 11.58
CA ASN A 31 -4.39 -3.85 12.82
C ASN A 31 -3.52 -3.13 13.87
N GLY A 32 -2.53 -2.35 13.44
CA GLY A 32 -1.59 -1.66 14.34
C GLY A 32 -0.51 -2.55 14.97
N ASP A 33 -0.48 -3.85 14.67
CA ASP A 33 0.56 -4.76 15.15
C ASP A 33 1.87 -4.57 14.37
N LYS A 34 2.86 -3.92 15.01
CA LYS A 34 4.18 -3.65 14.42
C LYS A 34 5.03 -4.90 14.23
N SER A 35 4.66 -6.03 14.84
CA SER A 35 5.32 -7.33 14.57
C SER A 35 4.84 -7.94 13.25
N LEU A 36 3.66 -7.51 12.76
CA LEU A 36 3.05 -7.99 11.53
C LEU A 36 2.96 -6.85 10.50
N THR A 37 4.05 -6.64 9.76
CA THR A 37 4.11 -5.62 8.72
C THR A 37 4.05 -6.21 7.32
N VAL A 38 3.28 -5.61 6.44
CA VAL A 38 3.18 -6.01 5.03
C VAL A 38 3.47 -4.85 4.09
N ALA A 39 3.99 -5.17 2.90
CA ALA A 39 4.20 -4.22 1.82
C ALA A 39 2.96 -4.19 0.93
N ILE A 40 2.34 -3.01 0.82
CA ILE A 40 1.37 -2.72 -0.23
C ILE A 40 2.09 -2.01 -1.37
N PRO A 41 1.92 -2.48 -2.62
CA PRO A 41 2.47 -1.78 -3.77
C PRO A 41 1.84 -0.39 -3.90
N GLY A 42 2.67 0.65 -3.94
CA GLY A 42 2.26 2.00 -4.24
C GLY A 42 2.24 2.32 -5.73
N LEU A 43 1.75 3.51 -6.04
CA LEU A 43 1.68 4.01 -7.41
C LEU A 43 3.10 4.39 -7.88
N THR A 44 3.44 3.97 -9.09
CA THR A 44 4.67 4.37 -9.77
C THR A 44 4.30 5.01 -11.10
N VAL A 45 4.82 6.20 -11.36
CA VAL A 45 4.56 6.96 -12.58
C VAL A 45 5.87 7.39 -13.24
N THR A 46 5.84 7.60 -14.55
CA THR A 46 6.97 8.20 -15.28
C THR A 46 6.82 9.71 -15.47
N ALA A 47 5.59 10.24 -15.35
CA ALA A 47 5.27 11.65 -15.44
C ALA A 47 4.18 12.08 -14.46
N VAL A 48 4.20 13.36 -14.03
CA VAL A 48 3.19 13.94 -13.13
C VAL A 48 1.77 13.85 -13.70
N SER A 49 1.62 13.91 -15.03
CA SER A 49 0.32 13.78 -15.70
C SER A 49 -0.34 12.42 -15.44
N GLU A 50 0.44 11.36 -15.27
CA GLU A 50 -0.09 10.01 -14.98
C GLU A 50 -0.75 9.95 -13.59
N ILE A 51 -0.23 10.70 -12.61
CA ILE A 51 -0.84 10.77 -11.27
C ILE A 51 -2.25 11.33 -11.38
N ARG A 52 -2.42 12.42 -12.15
CA ARG A 52 -3.73 13.04 -12.38
C ARG A 52 -4.68 12.07 -13.07
N GLN A 53 -4.21 11.37 -14.10
CA GLN A 53 -5.02 10.39 -14.82
C GLN A 53 -5.49 9.26 -13.91
N VAL A 54 -4.58 8.71 -13.09
CA VAL A 54 -4.91 7.65 -12.12
C VAL A 54 -5.92 8.13 -11.10
N ILE A 55 -5.73 9.32 -10.52
CA ILE A 55 -6.66 9.91 -9.55
C ILE A 55 -8.04 10.13 -10.18
N HIS A 56 -8.11 10.63 -11.41
CA HIS A 56 -9.38 10.80 -12.12
C HIS A 56 -10.10 9.48 -12.36
N GLN A 57 -9.39 8.46 -12.84
CA GLN A 57 -9.96 7.13 -13.05
C GLN A 57 -10.45 6.53 -11.73
N TRP A 58 -9.62 6.57 -10.69
CA TRP A 58 -9.97 6.08 -9.37
C TRP A 58 -11.23 6.76 -8.79
N ARG A 59 -11.32 8.10 -8.88
CA ARG A 59 -12.50 8.86 -8.41
C ARG A 59 -13.77 8.58 -9.21
N SER A 60 -13.66 8.08 -10.43
CA SER A 60 -14.83 7.69 -11.23
C SER A 60 -15.42 6.34 -10.84
N LEU A 61 -14.69 5.52 -10.06
CA LEU A 61 -15.13 4.19 -9.68
C LEU A 61 -16.43 4.24 -8.86
N GLN A 62 -17.43 3.49 -9.32
CA GLN A 62 -18.65 3.23 -8.56
C GLN A 62 -18.47 2.05 -7.59
N PRO A 63 -19.26 1.96 -6.52
CA PRO A 63 -19.27 0.78 -5.65
C PRO A 63 -19.42 -0.53 -6.45
N GLY A 64 -18.53 -1.48 -6.21
CA GLY A 64 -18.43 -2.75 -6.94
C GLY A 64 -17.46 -2.73 -8.12
N GLU A 65 -17.01 -1.56 -8.57
CA GLU A 65 -16.01 -1.45 -9.63
C GLU A 65 -14.57 -1.57 -9.10
N GLN A 66 -13.64 -1.75 -10.02
CA GLN A 66 -12.23 -1.90 -9.71
C GLN A 66 -11.35 -1.26 -10.79
N MET A 67 -10.13 -0.91 -10.40
CA MET A 67 -9.09 -0.52 -11.35
C MET A 67 -7.81 -1.29 -11.08
N THR A 68 -7.01 -1.52 -12.12
CA THR A 68 -5.69 -2.16 -12.01
C THR A 68 -4.60 -1.15 -12.24
N LEU A 69 -3.60 -1.15 -11.36
CA LEU A 69 -2.40 -0.34 -11.47
C LEU A 69 -1.22 -1.25 -11.80
N ALA A 70 -0.47 -0.87 -12.84
CA ALA A 70 0.66 -1.62 -13.32
C ALA A 70 1.94 -1.24 -12.58
N ARG A 71 2.77 -2.24 -12.24
CA ARG A 71 4.15 -2.04 -11.79
C ARG A 71 5.06 -3.02 -12.50
N ILE A 72 6.35 -2.69 -12.56
CA ILE A 72 7.38 -3.49 -13.24
C ILE A 72 7.34 -4.97 -12.82
N ALA A 73 7.18 -5.24 -11.52
CA ALA A 73 7.21 -6.60 -10.99
C ALA A 73 5.82 -7.26 -10.89
N LYS A 74 4.76 -6.49 -10.63
CA LYS A 74 3.43 -7.03 -10.35
C LYS A 74 2.35 -5.96 -10.43
N ASN A 75 1.24 -6.28 -11.10
CA ASN A 75 0.05 -5.44 -11.08
C ASN A 75 -0.72 -5.62 -9.77
N TYR A 76 -1.44 -4.59 -9.33
CA TYR A 76 -2.34 -4.68 -8.20
C TYR A 76 -3.68 -4.01 -8.52
N THR A 77 -4.72 -4.47 -7.84
CA THR A 77 -6.10 -4.02 -8.07
C THR A 77 -6.60 -3.26 -6.87
N ILE A 78 -7.24 -2.13 -7.14
CA ILE A 78 -8.00 -1.35 -6.16
C ILE A 78 -9.48 -1.63 -6.43
N HIS A 79 -10.18 -2.07 -5.40
CA HIS A 79 -11.62 -2.32 -5.44
C HIS A 79 -12.35 -1.18 -4.73
N CYS A 80 -13.37 -0.60 -5.37
CA CYS A 80 -14.30 0.31 -4.73
C CYS A 80 -15.36 -0.53 -4.02
N ILE A 81 -15.28 -0.66 -2.69
CA ILE A 81 -16.23 -1.46 -1.91
C ILE A 81 -17.54 -0.69 -1.73
N SER A 82 -17.41 0.58 -1.36
CA SER A 82 -18.49 1.52 -1.18
C SER A 82 -17.94 2.93 -1.35
N TYR A 83 -18.81 3.93 -1.29
CA TYR A 83 -18.36 5.31 -1.10
C TYR A 83 -17.41 5.39 0.10
N ASP A 84 -16.28 6.06 -0.09
CA ASP A 84 -15.23 6.26 0.92
C ASP A 84 -14.65 4.95 1.51
N CYS A 85 -14.66 3.86 0.74
CA CYS A 85 -14.08 2.59 1.15
C CYS A 85 -13.47 1.85 -0.04
N TYR A 86 -12.15 1.81 -0.07
CA TYR A 86 -11.36 1.17 -1.12
C TYR A 86 -10.55 0.03 -0.54
N ALA A 87 -10.39 -1.05 -1.30
CA ALA A 87 -9.63 -2.20 -0.85
C ALA A 87 -8.49 -2.57 -1.79
N ILE A 88 -7.37 -2.97 -1.20
CA ILE A 88 -6.27 -3.63 -1.90
C ILE A 88 -6.08 -5.03 -1.32
N ALA A 89 -6.20 -6.04 -2.16
CA ALA A 89 -6.04 -7.44 -1.76
C ALA A 89 -4.56 -7.82 -1.59
N SER A 90 -4.26 -8.56 -0.52
CA SER A 90 -2.95 -9.13 -0.24
C SER A 90 -3.07 -10.53 0.36
N HIS A 91 -1.93 -11.13 0.71
CA HIS A 91 -1.90 -12.39 1.46
C HIS A 91 -0.97 -12.25 2.66
N ILE A 92 -1.40 -12.76 3.81
CA ILE A 92 -0.64 -12.79 5.06
C ILE A 92 -0.67 -14.21 5.61
N ASN A 93 0.50 -14.83 5.77
CA ASN A 93 0.62 -16.22 6.23
C ASN A 93 -0.28 -17.20 5.43
N GLY A 94 -0.41 -16.97 4.12
CA GLY A 94 -1.26 -17.76 3.22
C GLY A 94 -2.75 -17.46 3.28
N ALA A 95 -3.20 -16.57 4.16
CA ALA A 95 -4.58 -16.13 4.24
C ALA A 95 -4.80 -14.86 3.39
N PRO A 96 -5.91 -14.75 2.62
CA PRO A 96 -6.26 -13.52 1.93
C PRO A 96 -6.64 -12.43 2.92
N VAL A 97 -6.19 -11.21 2.63
CA VAL A 97 -6.41 -10.03 3.47
C VAL A 97 -6.82 -8.86 2.58
N TRP A 98 -7.78 -8.06 3.04
CA TRP A 98 -8.26 -6.87 2.34
C TRP A 98 -7.83 -5.64 3.13
N HIS A 99 -6.91 -4.85 2.59
CA HIS A 99 -6.48 -3.61 3.21
C HIS A 99 -7.43 -2.50 2.81
N LEU A 100 -8.22 -2.00 3.76
CA LEU A 100 -9.25 -1.00 3.51
C LEU A 100 -8.71 0.40 3.78
N PHE A 101 -8.99 1.32 2.87
CA PHE A 101 -8.61 2.72 2.94
C PHE A 101 -9.83 3.59 2.72
N ASP A 102 -9.91 4.72 3.41
CA ASP A 102 -10.80 5.80 3.00
C ASP A 102 -10.21 6.59 1.81
N GLU A 103 -11.00 7.49 1.24
CA GLU A 103 -10.60 8.29 0.09
C GLU A 103 -9.35 9.12 0.40
N GLU A 104 -9.35 9.82 1.54
CA GLU A 104 -8.28 10.73 1.92
C GLU A 104 -6.94 10.00 2.09
N THR A 105 -6.96 8.84 2.74
CA THR A 105 -5.78 8.02 2.94
C THR A 105 -5.21 7.52 1.63
N LEU A 106 -6.06 6.93 0.77
CA LEU A 106 -5.59 6.40 -0.51
C LEU A 106 -5.10 7.51 -1.45
N TYR A 107 -5.77 8.67 -1.45
CA TYR A 107 -5.31 9.86 -2.17
C TYR A 107 -3.92 10.30 -1.69
N SER A 108 -3.73 10.41 -0.38
CA SER A 108 -2.44 10.82 0.21
C SER A 108 -1.33 9.85 -0.14
N LEU A 109 -1.63 8.54 -0.16
CA LEU A 109 -0.69 7.53 -0.64
C LEU A 109 -0.34 7.74 -2.13
N PHE A 110 -1.31 7.99 -3.00
CA PHE A 110 -1.02 8.27 -4.42
C PHE A 110 -0.13 9.50 -4.63
N MET A 111 -0.24 10.52 -3.79
CA MET A 111 0.60 11.72 -3.89
C MET A 111 2.10 11.42 -3.68
N THR A 112 2.44 10.31 -3.04
CA THR A 112 3.84 9.87 -2.87
C THR A 112 4.49 9.38 -4.18
N ALA A 113 3.68 9.17 -5.23
CA ALA A 113 4.17 8.87 -6.57
C ALA A 113 4.76 10.12 -7.28
N HIS A 114 4.60 11.32 -6.72
CA HIS A 114 5.17 12.53 -7.31
C HIS A 114 6.70 12.41 -7.49
N PRO A 115 7.28 12.83 -8.63
CA PRO A 115 8.72 12.76 -8.87
C PRO A 115 9.54 13.51 -7.81
N ASP A 116 9.04 14.64 -7.34
CA ASP A 116 9.68 15.44 -6.30
C ASP A 116 9.48 14.87 -4.87
N TRP A 117 8.66 13.82 -4.70
CA TRP A 117 8.54 13.19 -3.40
C TRP A 117 9.85 12.49 -3.04
N GLN A 118 10.35 12.82 -1.86
CA GLN A 118 11.57 12.24 -1.31
C GLN A 118 11.21 11.32 -0.14
N CYS A 119 11.79 10.13 -0.17
CA CYS A 119 11.71 9.18 0.92
C CYS A 119 12.40 9.80 2.14
N ALA A 120 11.74 9.77 3.31
CA ALA A 120 12.35 10.22 4.55
C ALA A 120 13.60 9.38 4.84
N PRO A 121 14.68 9.95 5.43
CA PRO A 121 15.89 9.19 5.74
C PRO A 121 15.62 7.94 6.61
N SER A 122 14.66 8.01 7.53
CA SER A 122 14.20 6.88 8.35
C SER A 122 13.63 5.71 7.54
N ASP A 123 12.98 6.02 6.42
CA ASP A 123 12.25 5.06 5.60
C ASP A 123 13.20 4.36 4.61
N VAL A 124 14.32 5.00 4.27
CA VAL A 124 15.43 4.35 3.57
C VAL A 124 16.01 3.22 4.42
N ASP A 125 16.19 3.46 5.71
CA ASP A 125 16.67 2.45 6.65
C ASP A 125 15.64 1.36 6.93
N LEU A 126 14.34 1.69 6.88
CA LEU A 126 13.25 0.71 6.92
C LEU A 126 13.35 -0.26 5.76
N GLY A 127 13.47 0.25 4.53
CA GLY A 127 13.66 -0.58 3.34
C GLY A 127 14.87 -1.51 3.45
N ARG A 128 16.00 -1.00 3.96
CA ARG A 128 17.22 -1.80 4.21
C ARG A 128 16.99 -2.90 5.26
N LYS A 129 16.39 -2.57 6.41
CA LYS A 129 16.10 -3.53 7.47
C LYS A 129 15.18 -4.66 7.00
N ILE A 130 14.17 -4.34 6.19
CA ILE A 130 13.22 -5.33 5.71
C ILE A 130 13.82 -6.21 4.62
N LEU A 131 14.59 -5.64 3.69
CA LEU A 131 15.38 -6.43 2.74
C LEU A 131 16.30 -7.43 3.46
N MET A 132 17.01 -6.99 4.50
CA MET A 132 17.87 -7.86 5.31
C MET A 132 17.10 -8.99 6.00
N ARG A 133 15.89 -8.72 6.53
CA ARG A 133 15.02 -9.75 7.10
C ARG A 133 14.57 -10.79 6.06
N SER A 134 14.17 -10.34 4.87
CA SER A 134 13.77 -11.23 3.78
C SER A 134 14.91 -12.13 3.31
N PHE A 135 16.14 -11.61 3.25
CA PHE A 135 17.33 -12.41 2.94
C PHE A 135 17.64 -13.44 4.03
N ALA A 136 17.55 -13.05 5.31
CA ALA A 136 17.76 -13.97 6.43
C ALA A 136 16.72 -15.11 6.43
N GLN A 137 15.46 -14.81 6.13
CA GLN A 137 14.38 -15.80 6.09
C GLN A 137 14.51 -16.75 4.89
N ALA A 138 14.98 -16.26 3.75
CA ALA A 138 15.31 -17.10 2.58
C ALA A 138 16.52 -18.02 2.83
N ALA A 139 17.48 -17.59 3.65
CA ALA A 139 18.65 -18.39 4.02
C ALA A 139 18.32 -19.53 5.01
N VAL A 140 17.29 -19.36 5.84
CA VAL A 140 16.83 -20.39 6.80
C VAL A 140 15.91 -21.43 6.15
N SER A 141 15.32 -21.13 4.98
CA SER A 141 14.47 -22.05 4.21
C SER A 141 15.26 -22.95 3.24
N LYS A 142 16.57 -23.11 3.43
CA LYS A 142 17.45 -23.99 2.65
C LYS A 142 17.91 -25.19 3.48
#